data_AF-A0A8S4RT86-F1
#
_entry.id   AF-A0A8S4RT86-F1
#
_cell.length_a   1.000
_cell.length_b   1.000
_cell.length_c   1.000
_cell.angle_alpha   90.00
_cell.angle_beta   90.00
_cell.angle_gamma   90.00
#
_symmetry.space_group_name_H-M   'P 1'
#
loop_
_entity.id
_entity.type
_entity.pdbx_description
1 polymer ?
#
loop_
_entity_poly.entity_id
_entity_poly.type
_entity_poly.pdbx_seq_one_letter_code
_entity_poly.pdbx_strand_id
1 'polypeptide(L)'
;MYVIGAGSSLLAQPSAALQKLVGVLENDGCAVSAFEEAHVDTETLMRSPVLTFILGKRDLPACRQKIDAAVRINTVRQYAFESLNWLLRSTTQPTSVHDVMWWFCNTLDRYSRFAASPIPVEEENKENGAFEWNRAVIPIASAAAICPGGLAARGSRTAFHAFLGSVSSLAPSLPPASAAALQAVRCWALHYSQHDRAFLHR
;
A
#
# COMPACT_ATOMS: atom_id res chain seq x y z
N MET A 1 11.57 -16.95 53.31
CA MET A 1 12.08 -16.53 51.99
C MET A 1 10.89 -16.37 51.06
N TYR A 2 10.45 -15.14 50.80
CA TYR A 2 9.44 -14.83 49.79
C TYR A 2 10.13 -14.09 48.64
N VAL A 3 10.06 -14.65 47.44
CA VAL A 3 10.50 -14.02 46.19
C VAL A 3 9.31 -13.22 45.65
N ILE A 4 9.38 -11.89 45.74
CA ILE A 4 8.36 -10.99 45.18
C ILE A 4 8.88 -10.42 43.87
N GLY A 5 8.29 -10.89 42.77
CA GLY A 5 7.81 -10.06 41.66
C GLY A 5 8.82 -9.25 40.85
N ALA A 6 9.49 -9.88 39.88
CA ALA A 6 10.14 -9.23 38.75
C ALA A 6 9.10 -8.74 37.69
N GLY A 7 8.06 -8.03 38.14
CA GLY A 7 6.94 -7.57 37.30
C GLY A 7 6.87 -6.05 37.07
N SER A 8 7.68 -5.25 37.79
CA SER A 8 7.46 -3.80 37.88
C SER A 8 8.34 -2.94 36.96
N SER A 9 9.31 -3.52 36.23
CA SER A 9 10.28 -2.74 35.45
C SER A 9 9.77 -2.16 34.13
N LEU A 10 8.62 -2.62 33.61
CA LEU A 10 8.07 -2.09 32.34
C LEU A 10 7.47 -0.69 32.46
N LEU A 11 7.12 -0.25 33.67
CA LEU A 11 6.59 1.09 33.93
C LEU A 11 7.65 2.08 34.43
N ALA A 12 8.80 1.58 34.91
CA ALA A 12 9.90 2.44 35.37
C ALA A 12 10.68 3.08 34.21
N GLN A 13 10.65 2.45 33.03
CA GLN A 13 11.30 2.95 31.81
C GLN A 13 10.39 2.71 30.61
N PRO A 14 9.41 3.61 30.35
CA PRO A 14 8.59 3.51 29.14
C PRO A 14 9.49 3.56 27.91
N SER A 15 9.22 2.70 26.93
CA SER A 15 9.99 2.69 25.67
C SER A 15 9.86 4.04 24.95
N ALA A 16 10.86 4.39 24.14
CA ALA A 16 10.86 5.65 23.37
C ALA A 16 9.59 5.82 22.49
N ALA A 17 9.00 4.70 22.05
CA ALA A 17 7.72 4.71 21.33
C ALA A 17 6.55 5.12 22.25
N LEU A 18 6.53 4.61 23.49
CA LEU A 18 5.51 4.90 24.50
C LEU A 18 5.60 6.35 25.00
N GLN A 19 6.83 6.87 25.17
CA GLN A 19 7.08 8.28 25.52
C GLN A 19 6.56 9.24 24.43
N LYS A 20 6.79 8.93 23.15
CA LYS A 20 6.24 9.70 22.03
C LYS A 20 4.72 9.63 21.93
N LEU A 21 4.11 8.55 22.41
CA LEU A 21 2.68 8.27 22.32
C LEU A 21 1.85 9.04 23.34
N VAL A 22 2.41 9.24 24.54
CA VAL A 22 1.77 9.94 25.67
C VAL A 22 1.79 11.46 25.46
N GLY A 23 2.49 11.96 24.44
CA GLY A 23 2.55 13.39 24.17
C GLY A 23 3.45 14.10 25.17
N VAL A 24 4.67 13.58 25.39
CA VAL A 24 5.78 14.46 25.81
C VAL A 24 6.12 15.34 24.60
N LEU A 25 5.24 16.30 24.32
CA LEU A 25 5.53 17.40 23.44
C LEU A 25 6.63 18.19 24.12
N GLU A 26 7.82 18.15 23.53
CA GLU A 26 8.83 19.21 23.56
C GLU A 26 8.63 20.26 24.66
N ASN A 27 8.89 19.89 25.92
CA ASN A 27 9.26 20.87 26.91
C ASN A 27 10.49 20.33 27.64
N ASP A 28 11.52 21.15 27.55
CA ASP A 28 12.86 21.02 28.07
C ASP A 28 13.05 19.99 29.20
N GLY A 29 13.95 19.03 28.98
CA GLY A 29 14.72 18.39 30.05
C GLY A 29 13.98 17.73 31.23
N CYS A 30 12.72 17.34 31.11
CA CYS A 30 12.02 16.72 32.23
C CYS A 30 12.37 15.23 32.34
N ALA A 31 13.41 14.94 33.14
CA ALA A 31 13.60 13.63 33.72
C ALA A 31 12.32 13.27 34.50
N VAL A 32 11.67 12.16 34.13
CA VAL A 32 10.53 11.61 34.88
C VAL A 32 11.04 11.22 36.27
N SER A 33 10.96 12.17 37.21
CA SER A 33 11.30 11.96 38.61
C SER A 33 10.14 11.23 39.27
N ALA A 34 10.43 10.12 39.94
CA ALA A 34 9.43 9.33 40.67
C ALA A 34 8.79 10.07 41.87
N PHE A 35 9.18 11.32 42.11
CA PHE A 35 8.76 12.15 43.24
C PHE A 35 8.01 13.42 42.81
N GLU A 36 7.77 13.62 41.51
CA GLU A 36 7.09 14.81 40.99
C GLU A 36 5.72 14.41 40.42
N GLU A 37 4.69 15.16 40.80
CA GLU A 37 3.31 14.91 40.39
C GLU A 37 3.21 15.07 38.88
N ALA A 38 3.01 13.96 38.16
CA ALA A 38 2.93 13.97 36.71
C ALA A 38 1.71 14.80 36.27
N HIS A 39 1.94 16.04 35.85
CA HIS A 39 0.90 16.91 35.30
C HIS A 39 0.55 16.47 33.87
N VAL A 40 -0.10 15.31 33.76
CA VAL A 40 -0.61 14.79 32.50
C VAL A 40 -1.94 15.49 32.21
N ASP A 41 -1.97 16.35 31.19
CA ASP A 41 -3.22 16.93 30.73
C ASP A 41 -4.12 15.82 30.17
N THR A 42 -5.17 15.50 30.93
CA THR A 42 -6.14 14.45 30.61
C THR A 42 -6.83 14.67 29.27
N GLU A 43 -7.06 15.91 28.85
CA GLU A 43 -7.70 16.21 27.56
C GLU A 43 -6.77 15.86 26.38
N THR A 44 -5.49 16.22 26.51
CA THR A 44 -4.45 15.88 25.52
C THR A 44 -4.21 14.37 25.47
N LEU A 45 -4.22 13.71 26.63
CA LEU A 45 -4.09 12.26 26.76
C LEU A 45 -5.27 11.53 26.08
N MET A 46 -6.51 11.98 26.31
CA MET A 46 -7.73 11.40 25.70
C MET A 46 -7.79 11.60 24.19
N ARG A 47 -7.19 12.68 23.67
CA ARG A 47 -7.00 12.91 22.22
C ARG A 47 -5.84 12.12 21.62
N SER A 48 -5.04 11.43 22.42
CA SER A 48 -3.96 10.61 21.88
C SER A 48 -4.54 9.55 20.92
N PRO A 49 -3.85 9.25 19.81
CA PRO A 49 -4.33 8.26 18.84
C PRO A 49 -4.57 6.88 19.46
N VAL A 50 -3.83 6.56 20.53
CA VAL A 50 -3.93 5.27 21.22
C VAL A 50 -5.11 5.21 22.16
N LEU A 51 -5.38 6.23 22.97
CA LEU A 51 -6.60 6.24 23.77
C LEU A 51 -7.84 6.37 22.88
N THR A 52 -7.78 7.18 21.83
CA THR A 52 -8.82 7.23 20.80
C THR A 52 -9.04 5.84 20.17
N PHE A 53 -7.97 5.08 19.93
CA PHE A 53 -8.08 3.72 19.41
C PHE A 53 -8.71 2.74 20.41
N ILE A 54 -8.29 2.77 21.67
CA ILE A 54 -8.78 1.90 22.74
C ILE A 54 -10.25 2.20 23.05
N LEU A 55 -10.62 3.47 23.12
CA LEU A 55 -11.96 3.94 23.49
C LEU A 55 -12.96 3.84 22.33
N GLY A 56 -12.51 3.88 21.09
CA GLY A 56 -13.34 3.96 19.89
C GLY A 56 -14.19 2.72 19.54
N LYS A 57 -14.39 1.77 20.46
CA LYS A 57 -15.18 0.52 20.30
C LYS A 57 -15.12 -0.05 18.87
N ARG A 58 -13.94 -0.47 18.44
CA ARG A 58 -13.74 -1.05 17.09
C ARG A 58 -14.10 -2.53 17.06
N ASP A 59 -14.77 -2.95 15.99
CA ASP A 59 -14.97 -4.36 15.66
C ASP A 59 -13.63 -4.98 15.20
N LEU A 60 -12.85 -5.46 16.17
CA LEU A 60 -11.57 -6.13 15.94
C LEU A 60 -11.74 -7.39 15.05
N PRO A 61 -12.77 -8.24 15.23
CA PRO A 61 -13.06 -9.33 14.30
C PRO A 61 -13.21 -8.88 12.85
N ALA A 62 -14.01 -7.83 12.57
CA ALA A 62 -14.17 -7.32 11.21
C ALA A 62 -12.87 -6.74 10.65
N CYS A 63 -12.08 -6.04 11.48
CA CYS A 63 -10.75 -5.56 11.09
C CYS A 63 -9.82 -6.71 10.69
N ARG A 64 -9.78 -7.78 11.50
CA ARG A 64 -8.99 -8.97 11.21
C ARG A 64 -9.40 -9.63 9.91
N GLN A 65 -10.70 -9.77 9.65
CA GLN A 65 -11.20 -10.33 8.38
C GLN A 65 -10.75 -9.49 7.17
N LYS A 66 -10.78 -8.15 7.29
CA LYS A 66 -10.28 -7.25 6.24
C LYS A 66 -8.77 -7.42 6.01
N ILE A 67 -7.98 -7.56 7.07
CA ILE A 67 -6.54 -7.82 6.98
C ILE A 67 -6.28 -9.18 6.32
N ASP A 68 -6.97 -10.23 6.75
CA ASP A 68 -6.82 -11.58 6.18
C ASP A 68 -7.19 -11.59 4.69
N ALA A 69 -8.28 -10.91 4.31
CA ALA A 69 -8.66 -10.74 2.91
C ALA A 69 -7.59 -9.98 2.11
N ALA A 70 -7.07 -8.87 2.66
CA ALA A 70 -6.02 -8.09 2.02
C ALA A 70 -4.73 -8.88 1.82
N VAL A 71 -4.33 -9.69 2.81
CA VAL A 71 -3.17 -10.59 2.69
C VAL A 71 -3.39 -11.60 1.58
N ARG A 72 -4.53 -12.31 1.58
CA ARG A 72 -4.85 -13.31 0.54
C ARG A 72 -4.82 -12.71 -0.86
N ILE A 73 -5.47 -11.55 -1.05
CA ILE A 73 -5.50 -10.85 -2.34
C ILE A 73 -4.08 -10.48 -2.80
N ASN A 74 -3.24 -9.95 -1.91
CA ASN A 74 -1.87 -9.58 -2.25
C ASN A 74 -1.00 -10.81 -2.54
N THR A 75 -1.15 -11.90 -1.80
CA THR A 75 -0.43 -13.16 -2.07
C THR A 75 -0.78 -13.71 -3.46
N VAL A 76 -2.07 -13.74 -3.82
CA VAL A 76 -2.51 -14.17 -5.16
C VAL A 76 -1.92 -13.28 -6.24
N ARG A 77 -1.95 -11.95 -6.05
CA ARG A 77 -1.36 -10.98 -6.99
C ARG A 77 0.14 -11.20 -7.15
N GLN A 78 0.87 -11.45 -6.06
CA GLN A 78 2.30 -11.75 -6.11
C GLN A 78 2.56 -12.98 -6.98
N TYR A 79 1.90 -14.11 -6.72
CA TYR A 79 2.09 -15.32 -7.50
C TYR A 79 1.68 -15.16 -8.96
N ALA A 80 0.63 -14.37 -9.24
CA ALA A 80 0.23 -14.06 -10.60
C ALA A 80 1.34 -13.31 -11.36
N PHE A 81 1.96 -12.29 -10.74
CA PHE A 81 3.06 -11.56 -11.36
C PHE A 81 4.33 -12.40 -11.50
N GLU A 82 4.66 -13.23 -10.51
CA GLU A 82 5.78 -14.17 -10.60
C GLU A 82 5.57 -15.17 -11.76
N SER A 83 4.36 -15.69 -11.91
CA SER A 83 3.99 -16.62 -12.98
C SER A 83 4.04 -15.96 -14.36
N LEU A 84 3.48 -14.74 -14.50
CA LEU A 84 3.57 -13.96 -15.75
C LEU A 84 5.03 -13.65 -16.11
N ASN A 85 5.85 -13.28 -15.12
CA ASN A 85 7.26 -13.01 -15.32
C ASN A 85 8.04 -14.27 -15.73
N TRP A 86 7.74 -15.41 -15.11
CA TRP A 86 8.31 -16.69 -15.49
C TRP A 86 7.92 -17.08 -16.92
N LEU A 87 6.63 -16.95 -17.29
CA LEU A 87 6.15 -17.21 -18.65
C LEU A 87 6.85 -16.32 -19.68
N LEU A 88 6.95 -15.02 -19.41
CA LEU A 88 7.59 -14.04 -20.30
C LEU A 88 9.07 -14.38 -20.55
N ARG A 89 9.77 -14.87 -19.53
CA ARG A 89 11.19 -15.28 -19.64
C ARG A 89 11.39 -16.64 -20.28
N SER A 90 10.38 -17.50 -20.21
CA SER A 90 10.46 -18.88 -20.71
C SER A 90 10.00 -19.00 -22.17
N THR A 91 9.25 -18.04 -22.67
CA THR A 91 8.77 -18.07 -24.06
C THR A 91 9.83 -17.58 -25.05
N THR A 92 9.95 -18.29 -26.16
CA THR A 92 10.87 -17.94 -27.28
C THR A 92 10.13 -17.39 -28.49
N GLN A 93 8.82 -17.66 -28.62
CA GLN A 93 8.04 -17.22 -29.76
C GLN A 93 7.55 -15.78 -29.56
N PRO A 94 7.69 -14.89 -30.56
CA PRO A 94 7.28 -13.49 -30.45
C PRO A 94 5.77 -13.31 -30.27
N THR A 95 4.97 -14.23 -30.79
CA THR A 95 3.51 -14.28 -30.59
C THR A 95 3.16 -14.55 -29.14
N SER A 96 3.80 -15.55 -28.52
CA SER A 96 3.59 -15.86 -27.12
C SER A 96 4.08 -14.76 -26.18
N VAL A 97 5.18 -14.07 -26.51
CA VAL A 97 5.61 -12.84 -25.80
C VAL A 97 4.52 -11.78 -25.85
N HIS A 98 4.00 -11.51 -27.04
CA HIS A 98 2.88 -10.58 -27.23
C HIS A 98 1.67 -10.99 -26.38
N ASP A 99 1.28 -12.26 -26.39
CA ASP A 99 0.07 -12.75 -25.72
C ASP A 99 0.16 -12.61 -24.20
N VAL A 100 1.32 -12.89 -23.59
CA VAL A 100 1.53 -12.68 -22.15
C VAL A 100 1.34 -11.20 -21.79
N MET A 101 1.95 -10.28 -22.55
CA MET A 101 1.80 -8.84 -22.34
C MET A 101 0.37 -8.36 -22.66
N TRP A 102 -0.30 -8.99 -23.61
CA TRP A 102 -1.70 -8.72 -23.95
C TRP A 102 -2.65 -9.12 -22.83
N TRP A 103 -2.50 -10.31 -22.25
CA TRP A 103 -3.27 -10.76 -21.10
C TRP A 103 -3.10 -9.83 -19.90
N PHE A 104 -1.88 -9.38 -19.62
CA PHE A 104 -1.61 -8.39 -18.59
C PHE A 104 -2.38 -7.08 -18.84
N CYS A 105 -2.25 -6.46 -20.02
CA CYS A 105 -2.94 -5.20 -20.30
C CYS A 105 -4.47 -5.35 -20.30
N ASN A 106 -4.99 -6.45 -20.84
CA ASN A 106 -6.44 -6.71 -20.88
C ASN A 106 -7.02 -6.95 -19.48
N THR A 107 -6.30 -7.64 -18.59
CA THR A 107 -6.72 -7.81 -17.20
C THR A 107 -6.70 -6.50 -16.43
N LEU A 108 -5.75 -5.61 -16.70
CA LEU A 108 -5.70 -4.27 -16.11
C LEU A 108 -6.85 -3.37 -16.57
N ASP A 109 -7.19 -3.39 -17.86
CA ASP A 109 -8.31 -2.63 -18.40
C ASP A 109 -9.66 -3.14 -17.86
N ARG A 110 -9.79 -4.44 -17.62
CA ARG A 110 -10.95 -4.97 -16.87
C ARG A 110 -10.93 -4.48 -15.43
N TYR A 111 -9.77 -4.58 -14.76
CA TYR A 111 -9.63 -4.17 -13.37
C TYR A 111 -9.95 -2.69 -13.15
N SER A 112 -9.52 -1.79 -14.04
CA SER A 112 -9.78 -0.36 -13.92
C SER A 112 -11.27 -0.02 -13.99
N ARG A 113 -12.05 -0.78 -14.80
CA ARG A 113 -13.51 -0.63 -14.87
C ARG A 113 -14.21 -1.10 -13.59
N PHE A 114 -13.71 -2.14 -12.93
CA PHE A 114 -14.27 -2.64 -11.67
C PHE A 114 -13.86 -1.76 -10.47
N ALA A 115 -12.62 -1.29 -10.44
CA ALA A 115 -12.09 -0.46 -9.36
C ALA A 115 -12.62 0.98 -9.39
N ALA A 116 -13.16 1.44 -10.52
CA ALA A 116 -13.78 2.75 -10.68
C ALA A 116 -15.23 2.85 -10.15
N SER A 117 -15.76 1.81 -9.48
CA SER A 117 -17.05 1.93 -8.80
C SER A 117 -16.96 2.97 -7.68
N PRO A 118 -17.87 3.97 -7.62
CA PRO A 118 -17.81 5.03 -6.64
C PRO A 118 -18.04 4.42 -5.27
N ILE A 119 -17.03 4.50 -4.40
CA ILE A 119 -17.28 4.44 -2.96
C ILE A 119 -18.10 5.71 -2.68
N PRO A 120 -19.36 5.62 -2.22
CA PRO A 120 -20.06 6.80 -1.78
C PRO A 120 -19.32 7.27 -0.53
N VAL A 121 -18.52 8.31 -0.70
CA VAL A 121 -18.02 9.12 0.41
C VAL A 121 -19.27 9.85 0.88
N GLU A 122 -19.97 9.27 1.86
CA GLU A 122 -20.87 10.03 2.70
C GLU A 122 -20.00 11.07 3.41
N GLU A 123 -19.97 12.29 2.90
CA GLU A 123 -19.71 13.49 3.70
C GLU A 123 -20.15 14.74 2.91
N GLU A 124 -21.33 15.19 3.30
CA GLU A 124 -21.68 16.58 3.60
C GLU A 124 -20.70 17.69 3.15
N ASN A 125 -21.29 18.66 2.43
CA ASN A 125 -20.89 20.06 2.23
C ASN A 125 -20.12 20.50 0.97
N LYS A 126 -20.84 21.38 0.26
CA LYS A 126 -20.43 22.53 -0.58
C LYS A 126 -20.01 22.25 -2.03
N GLU A 127 -21.04 22.30 -2.88
CA GLU A 127 -21.14 23.22 -4.03
C GLU A 127 -19.87 24.07 -4.24
N ASN A 128 -19.02 23.62 -5.18
CA ASN A 128 -18.19 24.43 -6.10
C ASN A 128 -17.21 23.49 -6.82
N GLY A 129 -17.60 22.99 -8.00
CA GLY A 129 -16.71 22.16 -8.81
C GLY A 129 -17.36 21.39 -9.97
N ALA A 130 -18.55 21.78 -10.42
CA ALA A 130 -19.28 21.09 -11.48
C ALA A 130 -18.70 21.31 -12.91
N PHE A 131 -17.39 21.58 -13.06
CA PHE A 131 -16.81 21.96 -14.35
C PHE A 131 -15.56 21.19 -14.80
N GLU A 132 -15.33 19.95 -14.33
CA GLU A 132 -14.21 19.15 -14.85
C GLU A 132 -14.44 17.62 -14.96
N TRP A 133 -15.68 17.15 -14.87
CA TRP A 133 -15.98 15.71 -14.96
C TRP A 133 -16.30 15.21 -16.38
N ASN A 134 -16.18 16.06 -17.41
CA ASN A 134 -16.62 15.73 -18.77
C ASN A 134 -15.49 15.51 -19.80
N ARG A 135 -14.26 15.29 -19.35
CA ARG A 135 -13.30 14.56 -20.19
C ARG A 135 -13.52 13.10 -19.85
N ALA A 136 -13.92 12.28 -20.82
CA ALA A 136 -13.99 10.83 -20.65
C ALA A 136 -12.61 10.32 -20.19
N VAL A 137 -12.40 10.27 -18.87
CA VAL A 137 -11.18 9.74 -18.27
C VAL A 137 -11.29 8.24 -18.50
N ILE A 138 -10.62 7.75 -19.55
CA ILE A 138 -10.43 6.32 -19.73
C ILE A 138 -9.84 5.81 -18.42
N PRO A 139 -10.52 4.90 -17.69
CA PRO A 139 -10.02 4.45 -16.41
C PRO A 139 -8.69 3.70 -16.62
N ILE A 140 -7.59 4.34 -16.25
CA ILE A 140 -6.25 3.75 -16.27
C ILE A 140 -6.04 3.03 -14.94
N ALA A 141 -5.55 1.79 -14.99
CA ALA A 141 -5.25 1.05 -13.77
C ALA A 141 -4.17 1.78 -12.95
N SER A 142 -4.44 1.98 -11.67
CA SER A 142 -3.47 2.57 -10.74
C SER A 142 -2.54 1.50 -10.20
N ALA A 143 -1.22 1.73 -10.27
CA ALA A 143 -0.20 0.86 -9.67
C ALA A 143 -0.44 0.65 -8.17
N ALA A 144 -0.95 1.67 -7.47
CA ALA A 144 -1.31 1.58 -6.06
C ALA A 144 -2.58 0.75 -5.81
N ALA A 145 -3.52 0.69 -6.77
CA ALA A 145 -4.70 -0.19 -6.65
C ALA A 145 -4.32 -1.67 -6.91
N ILE A 146 -3.41 -1.89 -7.86
CA ILE A 146 -2.86 -3.21 -8.19
C ILE A 146 -2.02 -3.74 -7.03
N CYS A 147 -1.17 -2.90 -6.43
CA CYS A 147 -0.35 -3.24 -5.27
C CYS A 147 -0.50 -2.16 -4.20
N PRO A 148 -1.45 -2.31 -3.25
CA PRO A 148 -1.65 -1.37 -2.16
C PRO A 148 -0.36 -1.08 -1.38
N GLY A 149 -0.31 0.07 -0.71
CA GLY A 149 0.78 0.36 0.22
C GLY A 149 0.73 -0.54 1.46
N GLY A 150 1.86 -0.70 2.14
CA GLY A 150 1.95 -1.43 3.42
C GLY A 150 2.85 -2.67 3.38
N LEU A 151 3.24 -3.16 4.55
CA LEU A 151 4.16 -4.30 4.69
C LEU A 151 3.61 -5.58 4.04
N ALA A 152 2.31 -5.83 4.15
CA ALA A 152 1.63 -7.01 3.60
C ALA A 152 1.58 -7.04 2.05
N ALA A 153 1.81 -5.89 1.40
CA ALA A 153 1.73 -5.75 -0.06
C ALA A 153 3.11 -5.53 -0.72
N ARG A 154 4.20 -5.57 0.06
CA ARG A 154 5.56 -5.41 -0.50
C ARG A 154 5.91 -6.51 -1.50
N GLY A 155 5.51 -7.76 -1.23
CA GLY A 155 5.80 -8.90 -2.11
C GLY A 155 5.17 -8.77 -3.50
N SER A 156 3.87 -8.44 -3.56
CA SER A 156 3.17 -8.26 -4.85
C SER A 156 3.73 -7.10 -5.66
N ARG A 157 4.10 -6.00 -4.99
CA ARG A 157 4.73 -4.84 -5.65
C ARG A 157 6.10 -5.21 -6.23
N THR A 158 6.93 -5.92 -5.47
CA THR A 158 8.24 -6.38 -5.96
C THR A 158 8.08 -7.30 -7.16
N ALA A 159 7.15 -8.27 -7.12
CA ALA A 159 6.89 -9.16 -8.25
C ALA A 159 6.37 -8.40 -9.49
N PHE A 160 5.48 -7.45 -9.29
CA PHE A 160 4.97 -6.56 -10.34
C PHE A 160 6.11 -5.76 -11.01
N HIS A 161 6.97 -5.13 -10.22
CA HIS A 161 8.14 -4.41 -10.74
C HIS A 161 9.13 -5.33 -11.45
N ALA A 162 9.32 -6.56 -10.97
CA ALA A 162 10.17 -7.55 -11.62
C ALA A 162 9.62 -7.96 -13.00
N PHE A 163 8.30 -8.12 -13.13
CA PHE A 163 7.64 -8.35 -14.41
C PHE A 163 7.87 -7.18 -15.39
N LEU A 164 7.59 -5.94 -14.96
CA LEU A 164 7.82 -4.76 -15.80
C LEU A 164 9.30 -4.59 -16.17
N GLY A 165 10.22 -4.88 -15.25
CA GLY A 165 11.65 -4.90 -15.53
C GLY A 165 12.02 -5.91 -16.63
N SER A 166 11.42 -7.10 -16.61
CA SER A 166 11.60 -8.08 -17.70
C SER A 166 11.05 -7.56 -19.03
N VAL A 167 9.87 -6.92 -19.04
CA VAL A 167 9.31 -6.29 -20.24
C VAL A 167 10.27 -5.24 -20.80
N SER A 168 10.83 -4.36 -19.96
CA SER A 168 11.83 -3.37 -20.39
C SER A 168 13.12 -3.99 -20.91
N SER A 169 13.59 -5.08 -20.30
CA SER A 169 14.79 -5.78 -20.79
C SER A 169 14.56 -6.43 -22.16
N LEU A 170 13.33 -6.88 -22.42
CA LEU A 170 12.95 -7.53 -23.67
C LEU A 170 12.65 -6.54 -24.79
N ALA A 171 12.09 -5.37 -24.46
CA ALA A 171 11.59 -4.41 -25.44
C ALA A 171 12.59 -4.02 -26.56
N PRO A 172 13.89 -3.79 -26.29
CA PRO A 172 14.87 -3.46 -27.33
C PRO A 172 15.14 -4.58 -28.34
N SER A 173 14.86 -5.84 -27.96
CA SER A 173 15.06 -7.01 -28.83
C SER A 173 13.90 -7.25 -29.80
N LEU A 174 12.77 -6.59 -29.57
CA LEU A 174 11.57 -6.75 -30.40
C LEU A 174 11.70 -5.94 -31.69
N PRO A 175 11.25 -6.45 -32.85
CA PRO A 175 11.24 -5.67 -34.09
C PRO A 175 10.45 -4.37 -33.91
N PRO A 176 10.96 -3.23 -34.40
CA PRO A 176 10.30 -1.94 -34.25
C PRO A 176 8.91 -1.96 -34.90
N ALA A 177 7.95 -1.31 -34.25
CA ALA A 177 6.54 -1.26 -34.65
C ALA A 177 5.82 -2.63 -34.77
N SER A 178 6.43 -3.72 -34.31
CA SER A 178 5.74 -5.00 -34.19
C SER A 178 4.62 -4.95 -33.14
N ALA A 179 3.63 -5.83 -33.25
CA ALA A 179 2.57 -5.96 -32.25
C ALA A 179 3.14 -6.19 -30.84
N ALA A 180 4.19 -7.02 -30.71
CA ALA A 180 4.88 -7.26 -29.45
C ALA A 180 5.53 -5.98 -28.90
N ALA A 181 6.22 -5.19 -29.73
CA ALA A 181 6.85 -3.95 -29.31
C ALA A 181 5.83 -2.90 -28.84
N LEU A 182 4.72 -2.74 -29.57
CA LEU A 182 3.62 -1.85 -29.16
C LEU A 182 2.99 -2.32 -27.85
N GLN A 183 2.83 -3.63 -27.68
CA GLN A 183 2.26 -4.21 -26.48
C GLN A 183 3.19 -4.06 -25.27
N ALA A 184 4.51 -4.13 -25.46
CA ALA A 184 5.50 -3.85 -24.41
C ALA A 184 5.37 -2.41 -23.88
N VAL A 185 5.16 -1.43 -24.77
CA VAL A 185 4.90 -0.04 -24.37
C VAL A 185 3.61 0.07 -23.57
N ARG A 186 2.54 -0.63 -23.99
CA ARG A 186 1.25 -0.62 -23.28
C ARG A 186 1.33 -1.16 -21.86
N CYS A 187 2.26 -2.07 -21.55
CA CYS A 187 2.46 -2.55 -20.18
C CYS A 187 2.79 -1.44 -19.18
N TRP A 188 3.31 -0.30 -19.67
CA TRP A 188 3.68 0.86 -18.86
C TRP A 188 2.57 1.91 -18.73
N ALA A 189 1.45 1.74 -19.43
CA ALA A 189 0.31 2.66 -19.42
C ALA A 189 -0.50 2.55 -18.11
N LEU A 190 0.11 3.01 -17.01
CA LEU A 190 -0.39 2.92 -15.65
C LEU A 190 -0.30 4.27 -14.94
N HIS A 191 -1.16 4.48 -13.95
CA HIS A 191 -1.01 5.61 -13.04
C HIS A 191 -0.11 5.22 -11.87
N TYR A 192 1.07 5.82 -11.77
CA TYR A 192 2.07 5.55 -10.74
C TYR A 192 1.86 6.42 -9.50
N SER A 193 2.21 5.88 -8.33
CA SER A 193 2.16 6.60 -7.06
C SER A 193 3.56 7.00 -6.59
N GLN A 194 3.64 7.84 -5.54
CA GLN A 194 4.94 8.19 -4.94
C GLN A 194 5.75 6.97 -4.46
N HIS A 195 5.08 5.89 -4.08
CA HIS A 195 5.72 4.65 -3.66
C HIS A 195 6.47 3.93 -4.80
N ASP A 196 6.15 4.24 -6.06
CA ASP A 196 6.77 3.64 -7.25
C ASP A 196 7.99 4.44 -7.73
N ARG A 197 8.25 5.62 -7.14
CA ARG A 197 9.30 6.54 -7.56
C ARG A 197 10.69 5.88 -7.58
N ALA A 198 11.01 5.09 -6.55
CA ALA A 198 12.31 4.40 -6.47
C ALA A 198 12.51 3.35 -7.57
N PHE A 199 11.43 2.77 -8.11
CA PHE A 199 11.51 1.84 -9.23
C PHE A 199 11.68 2.57 -10.56
N LEU A 200 10.99 3.70 -10.75
CA LEU A 200 11.03 4.47 -12.00
C LEU A 200 12.36 5.21 -12.24
N HIS A 201 13.15 5.45 -11.20
CA HIS A 201 14.43 6.15 -11.29
C HIS A 201 15.66 5.24 -11.14
N ARG A 202 15.48 3.92 -11.22
CA ARG A 202 16.58 2.94 -11.28
C ARG A 202 16.87 2.58 -12.72
#